data_AF-K2B5P4-F1
#
_entry.id   AF-K2B5P4-F1
#
_cell.length_a   1.000
_cell.length_b   1.000
_cell.length_c   1.000
_cell.angle_alpha   90.00
_cell.angle_beta   90.00
_cell.angle_gamma   90.00
#
_symmetry.space_group_name_H-M   'P 1'
#
loop_
_entity.id
_entity.type
_entity.pdbx_description
1 polymer ?
#
loop_
_entity_poly.entity_id
_entity_poly.type
_entity_poly.pdbx_seq_one_letter_code
_entity_poly.pdbx_strand_id
1 'polypeptide(L)'
;AERYALIINSHGSGWESYYGGGSVSTGVQLDSDINISPAYKPVDFSGTDLSGLNTAIAYDDDPSDCLTLKELKKSLTMAAKNFNGSKKIDMFIADACLFAMIEAAYELRDAASVLMGSESTIPGTGLDYRSIASELSKNPKTDALQLSKTIAKNFTSSSYGDNILVGVNTAAIEPLAVAFSELATKILKVGGKRSFSGVSKIGDVDKYSDISNIADSILKKEISFANDPAYPEIANQAKIVKEKLNESLSAFSASGSFRTGFGGISVYWPDKTRYPKYKAFYKALDYSNKFQWDEFLDSQLLGLSPQAGDVRSGAASLVSELDGAFFSLRRNSQLNEKTSVTNESAKIEHLKKTIVDNTVTAHKTGNYKTVHQTLRDIRNAKSIDTATKNKMINDLKQGVGPSSK
;
A
#
# COMPACT_ATOMS: atom_id res chain seq x y z
N ALA A 1 27.82 -7.54 1.81
CA ALA A 1 27.41 -7.72 3.22
C ALA A 1 26.32 -8.80 3.27
N GLU A 2 26.07 -9.40 4.44
CA GLU A 2 24.96 -10.37 4.59
C GLU A 2 23.58 -9.69 4.65
N ARG A 3 23.53 -8.45 5.14
CA ARG A 3 22.33 -7.62 5.27
C ARG A 3 22.62 -6.18 4.86
N TYR A 4 21.59 -5.48 4.38
CA TYR A 4 21.66 -4.10 3.92
C TYR A 4 20.53 -3.26 4.52
N ALA A 5 20.88 -2.12 5.07
CA ALA A 5 19.94 -1.07 5.47
C ALA A 5 20.25 0.22 4.71
N LEU A 6 19.21 0.95 4.29
CA LEU A 6 19.32 2.28 3.69
C LEU A 6 18.56 3.28 4.56
N ILE A 7 19.23 4.38 4.92
CA ILE A 7 18.60 5.54 5.58
C ILE A 7 18.57 6.69 4.59
N ILE A 8 17.40 7.27 4.37
CA ILE A 8 17.23 8.54 3.68
C ILE A 8 16.83 9.57 4.73
N ASN A 9 17.69 10.56 4.95
CA ASN A 9 17.44 11.72 5.81
C ASN A 9 17.16 12.93 4.94
N SER A 10 15.92 13.41 4.99
CA SER A 10 15.51 14.61 4.28
C SER A 10 14.13 15.08 4.73
N HIS A 11 13.62 16.15 4.12
CA HIS A 11 12.21 16.48 4.17
C HIS A 11 11.37 15.34 3.58
N GLY A 12 10.11 15.28 4.01
CA GLY A 12 9.13 14.29 3.57
C GLY A 12 7.73 14.89 3.51
N SER A 13 6.89 14.34 2.65
CA SER A 13 5.49 14.79 2.48
C SER A 13 4.53 13.62 2.22
N GLY A 14 5.00 12.40 2.45
CA GLY A 14 4.36 11.15 2.09
C GLY A 14 4.42 10.87 0.59
N TRP A 15 3.38 10.23 0.05
CA TRP A 15 3.33 9.90 -1.37
C TRP A 15 3.07 11.13 -2.25
N GLU A 16 2.33 12.13 -1.74
CA GLU A 16 2.10 13.39 -2.44
C GLU A 16 3.42 14.18 -2.52
N SER A 17 4.11 14.00 -3.65
CA SER A 17 5.37 14.62 -4.09
C SER A 17 5.08 15.79 -5.05
N TYR A 18 5.95 16.81 -5.16
CA TYR A 18 5.75 18.16 -5.78
C TYR A 18 7.01 19.11 -5.78
N TYR A 19 8.28 18.72 -5.78
CA TYR A 19 9.38 19.71 -5.68
C TYR A 19 9.95 19.93 -7.08
N GLY A 20 9.78 21.18 -7.58
CA GLY A 20 10.11 21.63 -8.94
C GLY A 20 9.72 20.71 -10.12
N GLY A 21 10.58 20.62 -11.13
CA GLY A 21 10.31 19.99 -12.44
C GLY A 21 10.23 18.46 -12.44
N GLY A 22 10.34 17.84 -11.27
CA GLY A 22 10.27 16.40 -11.04
C GLY A 22 8.88 15.79 -11.21
N SER A 23 8.88 14.48 -11.46
CA SER A 23 7.88 13.47 -11.87
C SER A 23 6.38 13.61 -11.56
N VAL A 24 5.93 14.63 -10.83
CA VAL A 24 4.50 14.98 -10.71
C VAL A 24 4.12 16.27 -11.44
N SER A 25 5.08 17.16 -11.72
CA SER A 25 4.82 18.41 -12.46
C SER A 25 4.84 18.21 -13.98
N THR A 26 5.43 17.11 -14.45
CA THR A 26 5.55 16.74 -15.87
C THR A 26 4.46 15.78 -16.37
N GLY A 27 3.56 15.32 -15.50
CA GLY A 27 2.46 14.39 -15.80
C GLY A 27 2.52 13.10 -14.98
N VAL A 28 1.53 12.22 -15.14
CA VAL A 28 1.48 10.94 -14.42
C VAL A 28 2.65 10.05 -14.86
N GLN A 29 3.63 9.83 -13.98
CA GLN A 29 4.78 8.97 -14.27
C GLN A 29 4.41 7.49 -14.08
N LEU A 30 4.56 6.68 -15.14
CA LEU A 30 4.43 5.22 -15.07
C LEU A 30 5.79 4.57 -14.78
N ASP A 31 5.78 3.33 -14.26
CA ASP A 31 7.01 2.55 -13.99
C ASP A 31 7.94 2.45 -15.23
N SER A 32 7.35 2.47 -16.44
CA SER A 32 8.04 2.47 -17.74
C SER A 32 8.82 3.74 -18.04
N ASP A 33 8.37 4.87 -17.50
CA ASP A 33 8.82 6.21 -17.92
C ASP A 33 10.00 6.70 -17.07
N ILE A 34 10.25 6.04 -15.93
CA ILE A 34 11.34 6.37 -15.02
C ILE A 34 12.67 5.94 -15.66
N ASN A 35 13.49 6.87 -16.14
CA ASN A 35 14.82 6.53 -16.64
C ASN A 35 15.89 6.85 -15.57
N ILE A 36 16.38 5.82 -14.88
CA ILE A 36 17.49 5.98 -13.93
C ILE A 36 18.80 5.95 -14.73
N SER A 37 19.26 7.12 -15.16
CA SER A 37 20.58 7.29 -15.78
C SER A 37 21.66 7.32 -14.68
N PRO A 38 22.69 6.47 -14.74
CA PRO A 38 23.83 6.55 -13.82
C PRO A 38 24.75 7.76 -14.06
N ALA A 39 24.46 8.58 -15.09
CA ALA A 39 25.20 9.81 -15.40
C ALA A 39 24.25 11.02 -15.39
N TYR A 40 24.52 11.96 -14.49
CA TYR A 40 23.95 13.30 -14.47
C TYR A 40 24.15 13.97 -15.84
N LYS A 41 23.07 14.49 -16.43
CA LYS A 41 23.15 15.43 -17.55
C LYS A 41 22.53 16.75 -17.07
N PRO A 42 23.23 17.89 -17.17
CA PRO A 42 22.65 19.17 -16.78
C PRO A 42 21.47 19.51 -17.70
N VAL A 43 20.38 19.99 -17.11
CA VAL A 43 19.18 20.47 -17.81
C VAL A 43 19.22 22.00 -17.82
N ASP A 44 18.92 22.61 -18.97
CA ASP A 44 18.82 24.08 -19.12
C ASP A 44 17.40 24.53 -18.80
N PHE A 45 17.28 25.41 -17.80
CA PHE A 45 16.00 25.88 -17.24
C PHE A 45 15.64 27.31 -17.64
N SER A 46 16.31 27.91 -18.62
CA SER A 46 16.02 29.28 -19.04
C SER A 46 14.57 29.44 -19.53
N GLY A 47 13.78 30.26 -18.80
CA GLY A 47 12.43 30.67 -19.19
C GLY A 47 11.25 30.04 -18.45
N THR A 48 11.49 29.23 -17.42
CA THR A 48 10.41 28.59 -16.63
C THR A 48 10.03 29.43 -15.42
N ASP A 49 8.74 29.74 -15.23
CA ASP A 49 8.21 30.38 -14.02
C ASP A 49 8.07 29.33 -12.90
N LEU A 50 8.87 29.48 -11.85
CA LEU A 50 9.05 28.51 -10.76
C LEU A 50 8.36 28.94 -9.46
N SER A 51 7.52 29.98 -9.49
CA SER A 51 7.03 30.68 -8.30
C SER A 51 5.93 29.97 -7.49
N GLY A 52 5.83 28.63 -7.54
CA GLY A 52 4.79 27.92 -6.81
C GLY A 52 4.99 26.43 -6.48
N LEU A 53 6.21 25.87 -6.51
CA LEU A 53 6.40 24.41 -6.71
C LEU A 53 7.13 23.70 -5.52
N ASN A 54 6.43 22.91 -4.66
CA ASN A 54 6.98 22.25 -3.43
C ASN A 54 6.44 20.82 -3.02
N THR A 55 7.13 19.63 -3.05
CA THR A 55 6.90 18.35 -2.28
C THR A 55 7.74 17.09 -2.69
N ALA A 56 7.97 16.09 -1.80
CA ALA A 56 8.37 14.65 -1.97
C ALA A 56 9.09 14.07 -0.73
N ILE A 57 10.02 13.10 -0.86
CA ILE A 57 11.08 12.75 0.12
C ILE A 57 12.45 12.89 -0.58
N ALA A 58 13.51 13.24 0.16
CA ALA A 58 14.81 13.58 -0.44
C ALA A 58 14.70 14.80 -1.37
N TYR A 59 14.21 15.91 -0.82
CA TYR A 59 14.10 17.17 -1.55
C TYR A 59 15.50 17.68 -1.89
N ASP A 60 15.67 18.08 -3.15
CA ASP A 60 16.89 18.70 -3.67
C ASP A 60 16.56 20.12 -4.17
N ASP A 61 16.95 21.12 -3.38
CA ASP A 61 16.74 22.57 -3.62
C ASP A 61 17.29 23.04 -4.98
N ASP A 62 18.28 22.35 -5.54
CA ASP A 62 18.88 22.63 -6.83
C ASP A 62 19.20 21.30 -7.55
N PRO A 63 18.29 20.78 -8.40
CA PRO A 63 17.52 21.56 -9.38
C PRO A 63 16.01 21.72 -9.06
N SER A 64 15.61 21.70 -7.79
CA SER A 64 14.21 21.58 -7.39
C SER A 64 13.61 20.24 -7.87
N ASP A 65 14.11 19.13 -7.32
CA ASP A 65 13.64 17.77 -7.61
C ASP A 65 13.58 16.93 -6.32
N CYS A 66 13.12 15.69 -6.46
CA CYS A 66 12.88 14.81 -5.35
C CYS A 66 12.58 13.36 -5.73
N LEU A 67 12.60 12.45 -4.75
CA LEU A 67 12.30 11.04 -4.99
C LEU A 67 10.82 10.71 -4.76
N THR A 68 10.11 10.35 -5.83
CA THR A 68 8.77 9.76 -5.72
C THR A 68 8.83 8.32 -5.18
N LEU A 69 7.70 7.80 -4.69
CA LEU A 69 7.63 6.39 -4.27
C LEU A 69 7.95 5.40 -5.41
N LYS A 70 7.61 5.77 -6.64
CA LYS A 70 7.86 4.97 -7.84
C LYS A 70 9.35 4.95 -8.20
N GLU A 71 10.02 6.09 -8.12
CA GLU A 71 11.48 6.18 -8.28
C GLU A 71 12.23 5.46 -7.16
N LEU A 72 11.76 5.57 -5.91
CA LEU A 72 12.31 4.81 -4.79
C LEU A 72 12.19 3.30 -5.03
N LYS A 73 11.00 2.82 -5.38
CA LYS A 73 10.76 1.40 -5.72
C LYS A 73 11.71 0.94 -6.81
N LYS A 74 11.83 1.71 -7.90
CA LYS A 74 12.69 1.35 -9.04
C LYS A 74 14.17 1.34 -8.63
N SER A 75 14.62 2.39 -7.94
CA SER A 75 16.00 2.53 -7.47
C SER A 75 16.41 1.40 -6.54
N LEU A 76 15.57 1.08 -5.56
CA LEU A 76 15.82 0.00 -4.61
C LEU A 76 15.78 -1.38 -5.28
N THR A 77 14.85 -1.60 -6.23
CA THR A 77 14.79 -2.85 -7.01
C THR A 77 16.04 -3.03 -7.87
N MET A 78 16.51 -1.94 -8.50
CA MET A 78 17.76 -1.95 -9.26
C MET A 78 18.97 -2.20 -8.37
N ALA A 79 19.05 -1.56 -7.20
CA ALA A 79 20.11 -1.78 -6.23
C ALA A 79 20.12 -3.25 -5.72
N ALA A 80 18.96 -3.80 -5.40
CA ALA A 80 18.79 -5.19 -5.02
C ALA A 80 19.31 -6.14 -6.10
N LYS A 81 18.92 -5.92 -7.36
CA LYS A 81 19.35 -6.71 -8.50
C LYS A 81 20.86 -6.64 -8.73
N ASN A 82 21.43 -5.43 -8.68
CA ASN A 82 22.82 -5.17 -9.07
C ASN A 82 23.82 -5.49 -7.95
N PHE A 83 23.44 -5.34 -6.68
CA PHE A 83 24.37 -5.37 -5.55
C PHE A 83 23.98 -6.35 -4.43
N ASN A 84 22.76 -6.89 -4.42
CA ASN A 84 22.26 -7.76 -3.35
C ASN A 84 21.71 -9.11 -3.86
N GLY A 85 22.15 -9.57 -5.04
CA GLY A 85 21.71 -10.86 -5.59
C GLY A 85 20.20 -10.97 -5.79
N SER A 86 19.54 -9.84 -6.12
CA SER A 86 18.08 -9.71 -6.24
C SER A 86 17.28 -9.93 -4.95
N LYS A 87 17.93 -9.92 -3.78
CA LYS A 87 17.24 -9.91 -2.49
C LYS A 87 16.80 -8.49 -2.13
N LYS A 88 15.63 -8.38 -1.50
CA LYS A 88 15.15 -7.13 -0.88
C LYS A 88 16.22 -6.57 0.05
N ILE A 89 16.30 -5.24 0.17
CA ILE A 89 17.07 -4.68 1.29
C ILE A 89 16.38 -5.08 2.59
N ASP A 90 17.15 -5.35 3.64
CA ASP A 90 16.59 -5.80 4.91
C ASP A 90 15.76 -4.68 5.56
N MET A 91 16.22 -3.43 5.44
CA MET A 91 15.57 -2.29 6.06
C MET A 91 15.69 -1.01 5.22
N PHE A 92 14.56 -0.36 4.97
CA PHE A 92 14.50 1.02 4.49
C PHE A 92 14.05 1.92 5.63
N ILE A 93 14.78 3.01 5.88
CA ILE A 93 14.50 3.95 6.96
C ILE A 93 14.30 5.33 6.34
N ALA A 94 13.07 5.84 6.42
CA ALA A 94 12.77 7.22 6.15
C ALA A 94 12.93 8.04 7.43
N ASP A 95 14.06 8.74 7.55
CA ASP A 95 14.20 9.87 8.47
C ASP A 95 13.62 11.11 7.77
N ALA A 96 12.31 11.05 7.55
CA ALA A 96 11.52 12.04 6.83
C ALA A 96 10.06 12.04 7.30
N CYS A 97 9.39 13.18 7.17
CA CYS A 97 8.01 13.35 7.59
C CYS A 97 7.01 12.52 6.77
N LEU A 98 5.94 12.04 7.43
CA LEU A 98 4.74 11.47 6.82
C LEU A 98 4.96 10.22 5.94
N PHE A 99 5.99 9.42 6.24
CA PHE A 99 6.37 8.27 5.41
C PHE A 99 5.80 6.94 5.90
N ALA A 100 5.40 6.82 7.17
CA ALA A 100 4.68 5.64 7.66
C ALA A 100 3.22 5.69 7.21
N MET A 101 3.02 5.23 5.98
CA MET A 101 1.73 5.20 5.31
C MET A 101 1.56 3.90 4.52
N ILE A 102 0.33 3.45 4.38
CA ILE A 102 0.02 2.19 3.70
C ILE A 102 0.45 2.21 2.23
N GLU A 103 0.38 3.37 1.58
CA GLU A 103 0.83 3.58 0.20
C GLU A 103 2.32 3.27 0.03
N ALA A 104 3.17 3.88 0.86
CA ALA A 104 4.62 3.69 0.80
C ALA A 104 5.01 2.26 1.17
N ALA A 105 4.41 1.72 2.24
CA ALA A 105 4.64 0.35 2.67
C ALA A 105 4.24 -0.67 1.59
N TYR A 106 3.13 -0.45 0.89
CA TYR A 106 2.69 -1.32 -0.19
C TYR A 106 3.57 -1.14 -1.45
N GLU A 107 3.90 0.09 -1.85
CA GLU A 107 4.73 0.35 -3.05
C GLU A 107 6.14 -0.26 -2.90
N LEU A 108 6.72 -0.20 -1.70
CA LEU A 108 8.07 -0.70 -1.42
C LEU A 108 8.11 -2.15 -0.94
N ARG A 109 6.97 -2.85 -0.91
CA ARG A 109 6.86 -4.20 -0.32
C ARG A 109 7.78 -5.24 -0.96
N ASP A 110 8.08 -5.07 -2.25
CA ASP A 110 8.95 -5.97 -3.01
C ASP A 110 10.42 -5.52 -3.04
N ALA A 111 10.72 -4.35 -2.48
CA ALA A 111 12.05 -3.75 -2.46
C ALA A 111 12.72 -3.80 -1.08
N ALA A 112 11.95 -3.68 0.01
CA ALA A 112 12.45 -3.72 1.39
C ALA A 112 11.67 -4.72 2.25
N SER A 113 12.34 -5.37 3.22
CA SER A 113 11.69 -6.31 4.17
C SER A 113 11.05 -5.57 5.35
N VAL A 114 11.70 -4.53 5.85
CA VAL A 114 11.17 -3.63 6.88
C VAL A 114 11.22 -2.20 6.34
N LEU A 115 10.11 -1.48 6.46
CA LEU A 115 10.06 -0.03 6.23
C LEU A 115 9.92 0.67 7.58
N MET A 116 10.73 1.69 7.84
CA MET A 116 10.68 2.47 9.06
C MET A 116 10.39 3.93 8.75
N GLY A 117 9.51 4.56 9.52
CA GLY A 117 9.14 5.96 9.33
C GLY A 117 8.15 6.47 10.39
N SER A 118 7.79 7.75 10.27
CA SER A 118 6.77 8.42 11.07
C SER A 118 5.52 8.67 10.23
N GLU A 119 4.33 8.50 10.81
CA GLU A 119 3.08 8.93 10.18
C GLU A 119 2.88 10.45 10.27
N SER A 120 3.66 11.11 11.13
CA SER A 120 3.68 12.55 11.37
C SER A 120 5.00 13.18 10.91
N THR A 121 5.24 14.43 11.30
CA THR A 121 6.55 15.06 11.19
C THR A 121 7.59 14.34 12.05
N ILE A 122 8.85 14.56 11.71
CA ILE A 122 10.02 14.12 12.50
C ILE A 122 10.75 15.38 12.98
N PRO A 123 11.35 15.38 14.19
CA PRO A 123 12.18 16.49 14.64
C PRO A 123 13.28 16.82 13.63
N GLY A 124 13.60 18.11 13.46
CA GLY A 124 14.67 18.53 12.54
C GLY A 124 16.06 17.97 12.87
N THR A 125 16.26 17.45 14.08
CA THR A 125 17.48 16.72 14.47
C THR A 125 17.56 15.31 13.88
N GLY A 126 16.45 14.78 13.35
CA GLY A 126 16.34 13.44 12.78
C GLY A 126 16.43 12.32 13.83
N LEU A 127 16.87 11.14 13.38
CA LEU A 127 17.09 9.95 14.21
C LEU A 127 18.36 10.05 15.07
N ASP A 128 18.43 9.25 16.14
CA ASP A 128 19.67 9.08 16.93
C ASP A 128 20.67 8.15 16.21
N TYR A 129 21.39 8.72 15.24
CA TYR A 129 22.43 8.03 14.46
C TYR A 129 23.55 7.44 15.32
N ARG A 130 23.87 8.07 16.46
CA ARG A 130 24.90 7.56 17.38
C ARG A 130 24.46 6.26 18.01
N SER A 131 23.20 6.17 18.44
CA SER A 131 22.65 4.93 18.97
C SER A 131 22.55 3.84 17.91
N ILE A 132 22.17 4.18 16.67
CA ILE A 132 22.17 3.22 15.54
C ILE A 132 23.57 2.66 15.30
N ALA A 133 24.58 3.53 15.15
CA ALA A 133 25.96 3.11 14.92
C ALA A 133 26.51 2.29 16.10
N SER A 134 26.16 2.65 17.35
CA SER A 134 26.57 1.91 18.54
C SER A 134 25.99 0.50 18.57
N GLU A 135 24.70 0.34 18.24
CA GLU A 135 24.04 -0.97 18.18
C GLU A 135 24.68 -1.84 17.11
N LEU A 136 24.88 -1.31 15.89
CA LEU A 136 25.51 -2.05 14.79
C LEU A 136 26.97 -2.42 15.07
N SER A 137 27.70 -1.58 15.82
CA SER A 137 29.09 -1.87 16.20
C SER A 137 29.18 -2.94 17.29
N LYS A 138 28.26 -2.94 18.26
CA LYS A 138 28.22 -3.91 19.37
C LYS A 138 27.64 -5.25 18.93
N ASN A 139 26.63 -5.22 18.06
CA ASN A 139 25.91 -6.38 17.58
C ASN A 139 25.76 -6.34 16.05
N PRO A 140 26.84 -6.61 15.29
CA PRO A 140 26.80 -6.56 13.82
C PRO A 140 25.89 -7.61 13.19
N LYS A 141 25.41 -8.59 13.97
CA LYS A 141 24.48 -9.63 13.54
C LYS A 141 23.01 -9.28 13.85
N THR A 142 22.71 -8.09 14.37
CA THR A 142 21.33 -7.64 14.57
C THR A 142 20.56 -7.72 13.24
N ASP A 143 19.31 -8.17 13.29
CA ASP A 143 18.43 -8.19 12.12
C ASP A 143 17.58 -6.91 12.02
N ALA A 144 16.90 -6.72 10.89
CA ALA A 144 16.09 -5.51 10.65
C ALA A 144 14.94 -5.35 11.67
N LEU A 145 14.36 -6.46 12.15
CA LEU A 145 13.26 -6.40 13.12
C LEU A 145 13.77 -5.92 14.48
N GLN A 146 14.89 -6.46 14.95
CA GLN A 146 15.55 -6.05 16.18
C GLN A 146 16.05 -4.60 16.08
N LEU A 147 16.70 -4.24 14.98
CA LEU A 147 17.15 -2.87 14.74
C LEU A 147 15.98 -1.89 14.75
N SER A 148 14.86 -2.21 14.10
CA SER A 148 13.67 -1.35 14.09
C SER A 148 13.13 -1.08 15.50
N LYS A 149 13.14 -2.07 16.39
CA LYS A 149 12.72 -1.89 17.79
C LYS A 149 13.67 -0.96 18.55
N THR A 150 14.98 -1.12 18.35
CA THR A 150 15.99 -0.25 18.98
C THR A 150 15.86 1.18 18.50
N ILE A 151 15.72 1.42 17.20
CA ILE A 151 15.58 2.77 16.64
C ILE A 151 14.29 3.43 17.14
N ALA A 152 13.15 2.74 17.07
CA ALA A 152 11.86 3.29 17.50
C ALA A 152 11.88 3.67 18.98
N LYS A 153 12.42 2.79 19.83
CA LYS A 153 12.55 3.05 21.27
C LYS A 153 13.42 4.28 21.56
N ASN A 154 14.57 4.39 20.89
CA ASN A 154 15.49 5.50 21.15
C ASN A 154 14.91 6.83 20.66
N PHE A 155 14.23 6.83 19.50
CA PHE A 155 13.62 8.02 18.93
C PHE A 155 12.68 8.75 19.89
N THR A 156 11.81 8.03 20.60
CA THR A 156 10.89 8.64 21.58
C THR A 156 11.50 8.86 22.96
N SER A 157 12.66 8.24 23.24
CA SER A 157 13.41 8.45 24.48
C SER A 157 14.27 9.71 24.41
N SER A 158 14.79 10.05 23.23
CA SER A 158 15.65 11.21 22.99
C SER A 158 14.89 12.50 22.63
N SER A 159 13.61 12.38 22.26
CA SER A 159 12.82 13.50 21.72
C SER A 159 11.82 14.02 22.74
N TYR A 160 11.79 15.34 22.93
CA TYR A 160 10.73 16.01 23.70
C TYR A 160 9.52 16.23 22.79
N GLY A 161 8.31 16.04 23.33
CA GLY A 161 7.05 16.34 22.63
C GLY A 161 6.37 15.16 21.95
N ASP A 162 5.51 15.49 21.00
CA ASP A 162 4.65 14.56 20.27
C ASP A 162 5.45 13.91 19.13
N ASN A 163 5.86 12.66 19.31
CA ASN A 163 6.63 11.90 18.32
C ASN A 163 6.06 10.51 18.15
N ILE A 164 6.17 9.96 16.93
CA ILE A 164 5.84 8.58 16.63
C ILE A 164 6.82 8.03 15.59
N LEU A 165 7.28 6.80 15.78
CA LEU A 165 8.12 6.10 14.83
C LEU A 165 7.81 4.62 14.88
N VAL A 166 7.56 4.04 13.70
CA VAL A 166 7.21 2.63 13.56
C VAL A 166 8.11 1.92 12.58
N GLY A 167 8.28 0.62 12.81
CA GLY A 167 8.76 -0.31 11.80
C GLY A 167 7.59 -1.12 11.26
N VAL A 168 7.50 -1.28 9.95
CA VAL A 168 6.47 -2.01 9.23
C VAL A 168 7.12 -3.21 8.55
N ASN A 169 6.66 -4.42 8.89
CA ASN A 169 7.00 -5.64 8.17
C ASN A 169 6.24 -5.67 6.85
N THR A 170 6.94 -5.46 5.74
CA THR A 170 6.30 -5.33 4.43
C THR A 170 5.66 -6.63 3.94
N ALA A 171 6.04 -7.79 4.48
CA ALA A 171 5.36 -9.05 4.18
C ALA A 171 3.92 -9.11 4.74
N ALA A 172 3.62 -8.28 5.75
CA ALA A 172 2.31 -8.21 6.40
C ALA A 172 1.46 -7.02 5.91
N ILE A 173 1.96 -6.21 4.96
CA ILE A 173 1.22 -5.02 4.49
C ILE A 173 0.03 -5.38 3.59
N GLU A 174 0.13 -6.46 2.82
CA GLU A 174 -0.94 -6.87 1.92
C GLU A 174 -2.20 -7.33 2.67
N PRO A 175 -2.12 -8.15 3.73
CA PRO A 175 -3.26 -8.41 4.61
C PRO A 175 -3.94 -7.16 5.17
N LEU A 176 -3.17 -6.15 5.61
CA LEU A 176 -3.72 -4.87 6.06
C LEU A 176 -4.45 -4.13 4.91
N ALA A 177 -3.83 -4.07 3.74
CA ALA A 177 -4.41 -3.41 2.57
C ALA A 177 -5.71 -4.08 2.10
N VAL A 178 -5.77 -5.42 2.12
CA VAL A 178 -7.02 -6.17 1.87
C VAL A 178 -8.08 -5.82 2.90
N ALA A 179 -7.76 -5.88 4.19
CA ALA A 179 -8.72 -5.56 5.25
C ALA A 179 -9.26 -4.13 5.14
N PHE A 180 -8.41 -3.17 4.79
CA PHE A 180 -8.78 -1.77 4.61
C PHE A 180 -9.60 -1.53 3.33
N SER A 181 -9.27 -2.25 2.24
CA SER A 181 -10.05 -2.25 0.99
C SER A 181 -11.46 -2.81 1.20
N GLU A 182 -11.60 -3.87 1.99
CA GLU A 182 -12.90 -4.43 2.37
C GLU A 182 -13.70 -3.46 3.23
N LEU A 183 -13.04 -2.72 4.13
CA LEU A 183 -13.67 -1.67 4.92
C LEU A 183 -14.25 -0.57 4.01
N ALA A 184 -13.44 -0.08 3.08
CA ALA A 184 -13.86 0.90 2.07
C ALA A 184 -15.08 0.41 1.28
N THR A 185 -15.02 -0.84 0.80
CA THR A 185 -16.12 -1.48 0.04
C THR A 185 -17.41 -1.57 0.85
N LYS A 186 -17.33 -1.92 2.14
CA LYS A 186 -18.51 -1.98 3.01
C LYS A 186 -19.09 -0.59 3.28
N ILE A 187 -18.24 0.41 3.50
CA ILE A 187 -18.65 1.80 3.69
C ILE A 187 -19.34 2.36 2.43
N LEU A 188 -18.87 2.00 1.24
CA LEU A 188 -19.47 2.43 -0.03
C LEU A 188 -20.92 1.95 -0.21
N LYS A 189 -21.35 0.90 0.49
CA LYS A 189 -22.73 0.38 0.46
C LYS A 189 -23.71 1.19 1.32
N VAL A 190 -23.20 2.09 2.17
CA VAL A 190 -24.04 3.01 2.95
C VAL A 190 -24.75 3.96 1.99
N GLY A 191 -26.09 3.89 1.96
CA GLY A 191 -26.92 4.71 1.07
C GLY A 191 -27.08 6.17 1.53
N GLY A 192 -26.78 6.46 2.79
CA GLY A 192 -26.88 7.79 3.39
C GLY A 192 -25.60 8.61 3.33
N LYS A 193 -25.64 9.80 3.94
CA LYS A 193 -24.45 10.65 4.14
C LYS A 193 -23.41 9.88 4.95
N ARG A 194 -22.16 9.90 4.48
CA ARG A 194 -20.99 9.37 5.18
C ARG A 194 -20.14 10.51 5.73
N SER A 195 -20.16 10.73 7.04
CA SER A 195 -19.25 11.67 7.71
C SER A 195 -18.58 11.00 8.89
N PHE A 196 -17.32 11.37 9.10
CA PHE A 196 -16.44 10.80 10.12
C PHE A 196 -16.05 11.88 11.12
N SER A 197 -16.88 12.10 12.14
CA SER A 197 -16.66 13.17 13.11
C SER A 197 -15.53 12.85 14.12
N GLY A 198 -15.21 11.57 14.32
CA GLY A 198 -14.09 11.14 15.17
C GLY A 198 -12.74 11.09 14.46
N VAL A 199 -12.71 11.25 13.13
CA VAL A 199 -11.47 11.15 12.35
C VAL A 199 -10.73 12.48 12.36
N SER A 200 -9.48 12.44 12.79
CA SER A 200 -8.56 13.58 12.76
C SER A 200 -7.49 13.38 11.70
N LYS A 201 -6.96 14.49 11.20
CA LYS A 201 -5.81 14.48 10.32
C LYS A 201 -4.52 14.50 11.14
N ILE A 202 -3.43 14.00 10.55
CA ILE A 202 -2.13 13.93 11.23
C ILE A 202 -1.39 15.26 11.10
N GLY A 203 -1.23 15.94 12.23
CA GLY A 203 -0.53 17.23 12.34
C GLY A 203 -1.20 18.36 11.55
N ASP A 204 -0.44 19.41 11.24
CA ASP A 204 -0.89 20.55 10.42
C ASP A 204 -1.04 20.18 8.92
N VAL A 205 -0.73 18.93 8.56
CA VAL A 205 -0.67 18.48 7.18
C VAL A 205 -2.01 17.86 6.81
N ASP A 206 -2.84 18.68 6.18
CA ASP A 206 -4.27 18.49 5.91
C ASP A 206 -4.64 17.35 4.92
N LYS A 207 -3.93 16.22 4.91
CA LYS A 207 -4.03 15.20 3.85
C LYS A 207 -3.89 13.73 4.24
N TYR A 208 -3.54 13.41 5.48
CA TYR A 208 -3.42 12.02 5.96
C TYR A 208 -4.19 11.84 7.26
N SER A 209 -4.71 10.62 7.46
CA SER A 209 -5.33 10.19 8.71
C SER A 209 -4.79 8.83 9.11
N ASP A 210 -4.72 8.58 10.41
CA ASP A 210 -4.27 7.29 10.95
C ASP A 210 -5.34 6.20 10.75
N ILE A 211 -4.90 5.01 10.34
CA ILE A 211 -5.80 3.88 10.07
C ILE A 211 -6.50 3.40 11.35
N SER A 212 -5.82 3.41 12.50
CA SER A 212 -6.45 3.07 13.78
C SER A 212 -7.49 4.11 14.19
N ASN A 213 -7.24 5.40 13.98
CA ASN A 213 -8.20 6.47 14.26
C ASN A 213 -9.48 6.33 13.41
N ILE A 214 -9.35 6.00 12.12
CA ILE A 214 -10.50 5.70 11.24
C ILE A 214 -11.31 4.53 11.79
N ALA A 215 -10.63 3.42 12.13
CA ALA A 215 -11.29 2.25 12.69
C ALA A 215 -11.94 2.55 14.05
N ASP A 216 -11.26 3.28 14.93
CA ASP A 216 -11.77 3.66 16.25
C ASP A 216 -12.99 4.57 16.16
N SER A 217 -13.00 5.52 15.22
CA SER A 217 -14.15 6.39 14.97
C SER A 217 -15.39 5.58 14.59
N ILE A 218 -15.22 4.55 13.76
CA ILE A 218 -16.30 3.62 13.41
C ILE A 218 -16.77 2.85 14.65
N LEU A 219 -15.84 2.25 15.41
CA LEU A 219 -16.15 1.42 16.56
C LEU A 219 -16.81 2.20 17.70
N LYS A 220 -16.45 3.47 17.88
CA LYS A 220 -17.04 4.40 18.86
C LYS A 220 -18.34 5.04 18.38
N LYS A 221 -18.79 4.72 17.16
CA LYS A 221 -19.98 5.32 16.52
C LYS A 221 -19.86 6.84 16.32
N GLU A 222 -18.65 7.35 16.16
CA GLU A 222 -18.36 8.75 15.83
C GLU A 222 -18.44 8.99 14.30
N ILE A 223 -19.48 8.42 13.69
CA ILE A 223 -19.75 8.42 12.25
C ILE A 223 -21.26 8.62 12.01
N SER A 224 -21.67 9.19 10.88
CA SER A 224 -23.10 9.48 10.61
C SER A 224 -23.96 8.26 10.32
N PHE A 225 -23.34 7.14 9.96
CA PHE A 225 -24.00 5.90 9.54
C PHE A 225 -24.04 4.84 10.65
N ALA A 226 -23.97 5.26 11.92
CA ALA A 226 -23.93 4.33 13.07
C ALA A 226 -25.22 3.53 13.24
N ASN A 227 -26.33 4.02 12.66
CA ASN A 227 -27.65 3.41 12.67
C ASN A 227 -28.00 2.76 11.32
N ASP A 228 -27.08 2.73 10.35
CA ASP A 228 -27.29 2.09 9.05
C ASP A 228 -27.33 0.55 9.23
N PRO A 229 -28.21 -0.20 8.53
CA PRO A 229 -28.24 -1.66 8.60
C PRO A 229 -26.92 -2.34 8.27
N ALA A 230 -26.04 -1.71 7.47
CA ALA A 230 -24.71 -2.23 7.14
C ALA A 230 -23.67 -2.01 8.27
N TYR A 231 -23.97 -1.18 9.28
CA TYR A 231 -23.04 -0.83 10.35
C TYR A 231 -22.41 -2.04 11.07
N PRO A 232 -23.15 -3.11 11.44
CA PRO A 232 -22.56 -4.25 12.13
C PRO A 232 -21.40 -4.90 11.36
N GLU A 233 -21.52 -5.02 10.03
CA GLU A 233 -20.44 -5.55 9.19
C GLU A 233 -19.27 -4.58 9.06
N ILE A 234 -19.55 -3.28 8.96
CA ILE A 234 -18.51 -2.23 8.90
C ILE A 234 -17.72 -2.19 10.21
N ALA A 235 -18.40 -2.27 11.35
CA ALA A 235 -17.77 -2.32 12.66
C ALA A 235 -16.94 -3.59 12.86
N ASN A 236 -17.41 -4.75 12.37
CA ASN A 236 -16.60 -5.97 12.39
C ASN A 236 -15.33 -5.82 11.54
N GLN A 237 -15.45 -5.25 10.34
CA GLN A 237 -14.31 -5.00 9.47
C GLN A 237 -13.31 -4.02 10.07
N ALA A 238 -13.78 -2.98 10.78
CA ALA A 238 -12.91 -2.06 11.49
C ALA A 238 -12.05 -2.76 12.56
N LYS A 239 -12.57 -3.80 13.24
CA LYS A 239 -11.77 -4.63 14.18
C LYS A 239 -10.68 -5.40 13.44
N ILE A 240 -11.00 -6.00 12.29
CA ILE A 240 -10.04 -6.73 11.45
C ILE A 240 -8.93 -5.80 10.97
N VAL A 241 -9.28 -4.57 10.55
CA VAL A 241 -8.30 -3.55 10.17
C VAL A 241 -7.32 -3.27 11.31
N LYS A 242 -7.81 -3.09 12.54
CA LYS A 242 -6.93 -2.86 13.71
C LYS A 242 -6.03 -4.07 14.00
N GLU A 243 -6.55 -5.28 13.89
CA GLU A 243 -5.77 -6.51 14.05
C GLU A 243 -4.64 -6.57 13.02
N LYS A 244 -4.96 -6.38 11.74
CA LYS A 244 -3.96 -6.43 10.65
C LYS A 244 -2.97 -5.27 10.68
N LEU A 245 -3.40 -4.11 11.19
CA LEU A 245 -2.51 -3.01 11.46
C LEU A 245 -1.46 -3.42 12.50
N ASN A 246 -1.89 -3.93 13.65
CA ASN A 246 -0.98 -4.38 14.71
C ASN A 246 -0.03 -5.50 14.23
N GLU A 247 -0.53 -6.48 13.46
CA GLU A 247 0.29 -7.56 12.89
C GLU A 247 1.35 -7.06 11.91
N SER A 248 1.10 -5.92 11.25
CA SER A 248 2.03 -5.33 10.29
C SER A 248 3.22 -4.62 10.95
N LEU A 249 3.14 -4.27 12.23
CA LEU A 249 4.15 -3.50 12.93
C LEU A 249 5.29 -4.39 13.46
N SER A 250 6.52 -4.17 13.00
CA SER A 250 7.73 -4.74 13.61
C SER A 250 8.19 -3.98 14.84
N ALA A 251 7.89 -2.68 14.91
CA ALA A 251 8.19 -1.80 16.01
C ALA A 251 7.14 -0.69 16.10
N PHE A 252 6.83 -0.25 17.32
CA PHE A 252 5.96 0.89 17.57
C PHE A 252 6.53 1.68 18.75
N SER A 253 6.69 2.99 18.57
CA SER A 253 7.02 3.88 19.66
C SER A 253 6.37 5.24 19.46
N ALA A 254 5.69 5.72 20.50
CA ALA A 254 5.03 7.02 20.49
C ALA A 254 5.23 7.75 21.82
N SER A 255 5.24 9.09 21.77
CA SER A 255 5.30 10.01 22.92
C SER A 255 4.25 11.11 22.79
N GLY A 256 3.94 11.77 23.91
CA GLY A 256 2.96 12.85 23.93
C GLY A 256 1.57 12.43 23.45
N SER A 257 0.91 13.26 22.65
CA SER A 257 -0.44 13.02 22.12
C SER A 257 -0.53 11.78 21.21
N PHE A 258 0.57 11.40 20.54
CA PHE A 258 0.62 10.19 19.70
C PHE A 258 0.49 8.87 20.47
N ARG A 259 0.55 8.89 21.82
CA ARG A 259 0.29 7.69 22.63
C ARG A 259 -1.16 7.22 22.56
N THR A 260 -2.09 8.07 22.13
CA THR A 260 -3.52 7.80 22.14
C THR A 260 -4.14 8.11 20.79
N GLY A 261 -4.88 7.16 20.23
CA GLY A 261 -5.63 7.37 18.99
C GLY A 261 -4.83 7.22 17.70
N PHE A 262 -3.58 6.77 17.78
CA PHE A 262 -2.70 6.54 16.63
C PHE A 262 -2.19 5.10 16.62
N GLY A 263 -2.25 4.45 15.47
CA GLY A 263 -1.78 3.08 15.23
C GLY A 263 -0.47 3.03 14.45
N GLY A 264 0.02 4.16 13.95
CA GLY A 264 1.37 4.30 13.40
C GLY A 264 1.48 4.07 11.90
N ILE A 265 0.36 3.77 11.22
CA ILE A 265 0.30 3.74 9.76
C ILE A 265 -0.87 4.61 9.32
N SER A 266 -0.53 5.63 8.55
CA SER A 266 -1.49 6.54 7.93
C SER A 266 -2.00 6.06 6.57
N VAL A 267 -3.06 6.70 6.10
CA VAL A 267 -3.58 6.56 4.73
C VAL A 267 -3.93 7.94 4.17
N TYR A 268 -3.92 8.06 2.85
CA TYR A 268 -4.35 9.27 2.17
C TYR A 268 -5.80 9.65 2.48
N TRP A 269 -5.98 10.85 3.04
CA TRP A 269 -7.25 11.43 3.46
C TRP A 269 -7.33 12.92 3.09
N PRO A 270 -7.40 13.26 1.80
CA PRO A 270 -7.46 14.64 1.34
C PRO A 270 -8.85 15.26 1.52
N ASP A 271 -8.93 16.59 1.39
CA ASP A 271 -10.20 17.27 1.20
C ASP A 271 -10.63 17.32 -0.29
N LYS A 272 -11.87 17.80 -0.51
CA LYS A 272 -12.49 17.94 -1.84
C LYS A 272 -11.76 18.88 -2.80
N THR A 273 -10.93 19.78 -2.29
CA THR A 273 -10.16 20.75 -3.07
C THR A 273 -8.80 20.17 -3.48
N ARG A 274 -8.18 19.40 -2.58
CA ARG A 274 -6.87 18.77 -2.79
C ARG A 274 -6.97 17.54 -3.68
N TYR A 275 -7.94 16.66 -3.44
CA TYR A 275 -8.03 15.37 -4.12
C TYR A 275 -8.03 15.45 -5.65
N PRO A 276 -8.82 16.33 -6.32
CA PRO A 276 -8.80 16.43 -7.78
C PRO A 276 -7.42 16.68 -8.39
N LYS A 277 -6.55 17.43 -7.68
CA LYS A 277 -5.21 17.78 -8.15
C LYS A 277 -4.28 16.56 -8.19
N TYR A 278 -4.43 15.67 -7.21
CA TYR A 278 -3.50 14.55 -7.01
C TYR A 278 -4.10 13.18 -7.38
N LYS A 279 -5.39 13.12 -7.68
CA LYS A 279 -6.14 11.88 -7.99
C LYS A 279 -5.45 11.01 -9.05
N ALA A 280 -4.97 11.59 -10.15
CA ALA A 280 -4.36 10.83 -11.23
C ALA A 280 -3.04 10.15 -10.79
N PHE A 281 -2.24 10.83 -9.97
CA PHE A 281 -1.01 10.31 -9.38
C PHE A 281 -1.29 9.25 -8.33
N TYR A 282 -2.31 9.47 -7.48
CA TYR A 282 -2.71 8.50 -6.48
C TYR A 282 -3.07 7.16 -7.12
N LYS A 283 -3.88 7.22 -8.19
CA LYS A 283 -4.30 6.03 -8.96
C LYS A 283 -3.15 5.31 -9.66
N ALA A 284 -2.00 5.95 -9.86
CA ALA A 284 -0.83 5.30 -10.45
C ALA A 284 -0.05 4.42 -9.45
N LEU A 285 -0.27 4.59 -8.14
CA LEU A 285 0.37 3.77 -7.11
C LEU A 285 -0.10 2.32 -7.20
N ASP A 286 0.79 1.37 -6.87
CA ASP A 286 0.46 -0.06 -6.80
C ASP A 286 -0.71 -0.32 -5.83
N TYR A 287 -0.73 0.42 -4.72
CA TYR A 287 -1.79 0.34 -3.71
C TYR A 287 -3.15 0.73 -4.30
N SER A 288 -3.27 1.94 -4.86
CA SER A 288 -4.53 2.40 -5.42
C SER A 288 -4.96 1.59 -6.64
N ASN A 289 -4.02 1.14 -7.48
CA ASN A 289 -4.33 0.28 -8.61
C ASN A 289 -4.99 -1.05 -8.18
N LYS A 290 -4.62 -1.58 -7.01
CA LYS A 290 -5.09 -2.88 -6.54
C LYS A 290 -6.32 -2.80 -5.62
N PHE A 291 -6.43 -1.77 -4.79
CA PHE A 291 -7.40 -1.70 -3.69
C PHE A 291 -8.45 -0.59 -3.88
N GLN A 292 -9.54 -0.68 -3.12
CA GLN A 292 -10.77 0.12 -3.29
C GLN A 292 -10.73 1.51 -2.62
N TRP A 293 -9.55 2.00 -2.23
CA TRP A 293 -9.48 3.25 -1.49
C TRP A 293 -9.75 4.46 -2.38
N ASP A 294 -9.28 4.47 -3.63
CA ASP A 294 -9.55 5.58 -4.54
C ASP A 294 -11.01 5.65 -4.99
N GLU A 295 -11.72 4.51 -5.09
CA GLU A 295 -13.18 4.50 -5.27
C GLU A 295 -13.91 5.13 -4.08
N PHE A 296 -13.46 4.82 -2.86
CA PHE A 296 -14.01 5.46 -1.67
C PHE A 296 -13.77 6.97 -1.71
N LEU A 297 -12.56 7.44 -2.02
CA LEU A 297 -12.25 8.87 -2.15
C LEU A 297 -13.04 9.54 -3.29
N ASP A 298 -13.18 8.88 -4.44
CA ASP A 298 -13.98 9.35 -5.59
C ASP A 298 -15.44 9.57 -5.18
N SER A 299 -16.03 8.61 -4.47
CA SER A 299 -17.41 8.72 -4.02
C SER A 299 -17.58 9.72 -2.88
N GLN A 300 -16.65 9.73 -1.94
CA GLN A 300 -16.71 10.55 -0.74
C GLN A 300 -16.48 12.04 -1.03
N LEU A 301 -15.53 12.37 -1.91
CA LEU A 301 -15.05 13.74 -2.10
C LEU A 301 -15.59 14.39 -3.38
N LEU A 302 -15.86 13.59 -4.41
CA LEU A 302 -16.29 14.10 -5.72
C LEU A 302 -17.76 13.76 -6.03
N GLY A 303 -18.43 13.02 -5.14
CA GLY A 303 -19.82 12.59 -5.37
C GLY A 303 -19.98 11.70 -6.60
N LEU A 304 -18.87 11.17 -7.14
CA LEU A 304 -18.95 10.19 -8.19
C LEU A 304 -19.67 8.99 -7.59
N SER A 305 -20.72 8.50 -8.26
CA SER A 305 -21.15 7.15 -7.95
C SER A 305 -19.89 6.30 -7.95
N PRO A 306 -19.72 5.36 -6.98
CA PRO A 306 -18.78 4.30 -7.23
C PRO A 306 -19.20 3.84 -8.60
N GLN A 307 -18.37 4.07 -9.63
CA GLN A 307 -18.64 3.39 -10.85
C GLN A 307 -18.77 1.95 -10.34
N ALA A 308 -19.76 1.20 -10.83
CA ALA A 308 -19.36 -0.15 -11.18
C ALA A 308 -18.25 0.05 -12.22
N GLY A 309 -17.08 0.56 -11.82
CA GLY A 309 -15.85 0.37 -12.53
C GLY A 309 -15.87 -1.12 -12.53
N ASP A 310 -16.10 -1.68 -13.73
CA ASP A 310 -16.09 -3.11 -14.02
C ASP A 310 -15.40 -3.73 -12.86
N VAL A 311 -16.17 -4.37 -11.95
CA VAL A 311 -15.70 -4.82 -10.63
C VAL A 311 -14.22 -5.03 -10.79
N ARG A 312 -13.32 -4.27 -10.13
CA ARG A 312 -11.86 -4.38 -10.37
C ARG A 312 -11.32 -5.82 -10.09
N SER A 313 -12.18 -6.84 -10.03
CA SER A 313 -12.11 -8.10 -10.80
C SER A 313 -11.65 -7.97 -12.27
N GLY A 314 -10.53 -7.29 -12.50
CA GLY A 314 -9.66 -7.80 -13.56
C GLY A 314 -9.44 -9.28 -13.28
N ALA A 315 -9.54 -10.13 -14.29
CA ALA A 315 -9.24 -11.55 -14.12
C ALA A 315 -7.88 -11.77 -13.41
N ALA A 316 -6.94 -10.85 -13.57
CA ALA A 316 -5.68 -10.80 -12.83
C ALA A 316 -5.85 -10.76 -11.30
N SER A 317 -6.79 -9.95 -10.77
CA SER A 317 -7.05 -9.84 -9.33
C SER A 317 -7.68 -11.12 -8.78
N LEU A 318 -8.69 -11.67 -9.48
CA LEU A 318 -9.31 -12.93 -9.11
C LEU A 318 -8.33 -14.12 -9.19
N VAL A 319 -7.47 -14.15 -10.21
CA VAL A 319 -6.44 -15.17 -10.35
C VAL A 319 -5.37 -15.02 -9.28
N SER A 320 -4.98 -13.79 -8.91
CA SER A 320 -4.07 -13.54 -7.80
C SER A 320 -4.66 -13.97 -6.46
N GLU A 321 -5.95 -13.73 -6.23
CA GLU A 321 -6.65 -14.17 -5.02
C GLU A 321 -6.76 -15.70 -4.98
N LEU A 322 -7.05 -16.33 -6.12
CA LEU A 322 -7.06 -17.79 -6.26
C LEU A 322 -5.67 -18.37 -5.96
N ASP A 323 -4.60 -17.77 -6.48
CA ASP A 323 -3.22 -18.18 -6.24
C ASP A 323 -2.87 -18.08 -4.75
N GLY A 324 -3.31 -17.01 -4.07
CA GLY A 324 -3.18 -16.83 -2.63
C GLY A 324 -3.95 -17.86 -1.80
N ALA A 325 -5.20 -18.17 -2.17
CA ALA A 325 -6.01 -19.19 -1.49
C ALA A 325 -5.37 -20.59 -1.60
N PHE A 326 -4.83 -20.94 -2.77
CA PHE A 326 -4.07 -22.18 -2.94
C PHE A 326 -2.79 -22.24 -2.10
N PHE A 327 -2.10 -21.11 -1.95
CA PHE A 327 -0.94 -21.02 -1.06
C PHE A 327 -1.34 -21.25 0.41
N SER A 328 -2.39 -20.57 0.88
CA SER A 328 -2.94 -20.73 2.23
C SER A 328 -3.39 -22.16 2.51
N LEU A 329 -4.10 -22.79 1.57
CA LEU A 329 -4.55 -24.18 1.68
C LEU A 329 -3.36 -25.13 1.88
N ARG A 330 -2.29 -24.99 1.09
CA ARG A 330 -1.07 -25.80 1.23
C ARG A 330 -0.43 -25.62 2.59
N ARG A 331 -0.26 -24.37 3.05
CA ARG A 331 0.32 -24.07 4.36
C ARG A 331 -0.51 -24.67 5.50
N ASN A 332 -1.82 -24.49 5.48
CA ASN A 332 -2.72 -24.98 6.52
C ASN A 332 -2.79 -26.52 6.55
N SER A 333 -2.65 -27.16 5.38
CA SER A 333 -2.54 -28.62 5.30
C SER A 333 -1.25 -29.16 5.94
N GLN A 334 -0.13 -28.45 5.82
CA GLN A 334 1.13 -28.80 6.49
C GLN A 334 1.04 -28.63 8.01
N LEU A 335 0.20 -27.70 8.47
CA LEU A 335 -0.02 -27.40 9.88
C LEU A 335 -1.18 -28.21 10.52
N ASN A 336 -1.84 -29.10 9.74
CA ASN A 336 -3.00 -29.91 10.18
C ASN A 336 -4.21 -29.11 10.70
N GLU A 337 -4.45 -27.89 10.19
CA GLU A 337 -5.58 -27.04 10.60
C GLU A 337 -6.88 -27.33 9.79
N LYS A 338 -7.72 -28.25 10.28
CA LYS A 338 -8.91 -28.74 9.54
C LYS A 338 -9.95 -27.67 9.19
N THR A 339 -10.30 -26.77 10.11
CA THR A 339 -11.35 -25.75 9.87
C THR A 339 -10.92 -24.72 8.83
N SER A 340 -9.66 -24.28 8.90
CA SER A 340 -9.05 -23.36 7.93
C SER A 340 -8.97 -23.99 6.53
N VAL A 341 -8.65 -25.29 6.44
CA VAL A 341 -8.61 -26.04 5.16
C VAL A 341 -9.99 -26.09 4.49
N THR A 342 -11.06 -26.31 5.25
CA THR A 342 -12.43 -26.34 4.71
C THR A 342 -12.87 -24.98 4.14
N ASN A 343 -12.58 -23.89 4.86
CA ASN A 343 -12.92 -22.54 4.41
C ASN A 343 -12.16 -22.14 3.14
N GLU A 344 -10.86 -22.45 3.08
CA GLU A 344 -10.04 -22.20 1.89
C GLU A 344 -10.50 -23.03 0.69
N SER A 345 -10.93 -24.28 0.92
CA SER A 345 -11.47 -25.13 -0.15
C SER A 345 -12.76 -24.54 -0.75
N ALA A 346 -13.66 -24.02 0.09
CA ALA A 346 -14.87 -23.35 -0.38
C ALA A 346 -14.56 -22.05 -1.14
N LYS A 347 -13.60 -21.27 -0.65
CA LYS A 347 -13.13 -20.04 -1.31
C LYS A 347 -12.52 -20.32 -2.68
N ILE A 348 -11.69 -21.36 -2.79
CA ILE A 348 -11.08 -21.79 -4.05
C ILE A 348 -12.13 -22.16 -5.09
N GLU A 349 -13.15 -22.95 -4.73
CA GLU A 349 -14.20 -23.34 -5.68
C GLU A 349 -15.05 -22.15 -6.14
N HIS A 350 -15.34 -21.21 -5.23
CA HIS A 350 -16.01 -19.96 -5.58
C HIS A 350 -15.20 -19.15 -6.60
N LEU A 351 -13.91 -18.92 -6.33
CA LEU A 351 -13.03 -18.13 -7.20
C LEU A 351 -12.83 -18.78 -8.57
N LYS A 352 -12.64 -20.10 -8.65
CA LYS A 352 -12.56 -20.82 -9.92
C LYS A 352 -13.79 -20.57 -10.79
N LYS A 353 -14.98 -20.73 -10.20
CA LYS A 353 -16.25 -20.54 -10.89
C LYS A 353 -16.39 -19.10 -11.39
N THR A 354 -16.15 -18.12 -10.53
CA THR A 354 -16.24 -16.69 -10.88
C THR A 354 -15.28 -16.31 -12.02
N ILE A 355 -14.04 -16.82 -12.01
CA ILE A 355 -13.08 -16.59 -13.10
C ILE A 355 -13.59 -17.19 -14.41
N VAL A 356 -14.11 -18.42 -14.38
CA VAL A 356 -14.63 -19.10 -15.57
C VAL A 356 -15.82 -18.34 -16.15
N ASP A 357 -16.82 -18.03 -15.32
CA ASP A 357 -18.05 -17.36 -15.75
C ASP A 357 -17.79 -15.96 -16.33
N ASN A 358 -16.89 -15.19 -15.69
CA ASN A 358 -16.50 -13.86 -16.17
C ASN A 358 -15.79 -13.93 -17.52
N THR A 359 -14.90 -14.91 -17.70
CA THR A 359 -14.14 -15.07 -18.95
C THR A 359 -15.02 -15.56 -20.09
N VAL A 360 -15.96 -16.47 -19.82
CA VAL A 360 -16.97 -16.91 -20.80
C VAL A 360 -17.86 -15.74 -21.22
N THR A 361 -18.26 -14.90 -20.27
CA THR A 361 -19.04 -13.68 -20.56
C THR A 361 -18.24 -12.71 -21.43
N ALA A 362 -16.96 -12.46 -21.11
CA ALA A 362 -16.07 -11.64 -21.91
C ALA A 362 -15.89 -12.18 -23.34
N HIS A 363 -15.85 -13.51 -23.51
CA HIS A 363 -15.81 -14.13 -24.83
C HIS A 363 -17.10 -13.86 -25.62
N LYS A 364 -18.27 -14.07 -25.00
CA LYS A 364 -19.58 -13.87 -25.65
C LYS A 364 -19.84 -12.41 -26.05
N THR A 365 -19.24 -11.45 -25.36
CA THR A 365 -19.32 -10.01 -25.68
C THR A 365 -18.21 -9.52 -26.61
N GLY A 366 -17.36 -10.42 -27.14
CA GLY A 366 -16.28 -10.07 -28.06
C GLY A 366 -15.05 -9.41 -27.41
N ASN A 367 -14.96 -9.41 -26.07
CA ASN A 367 -13.82 -8.88 -25.33
C ASN A 367 -12.65 -9.89 -25.26
N TYR A 368 -12.07 -10.22 -26.41
CA TYR A 368 -10.99 -11.21 -26.52
C TYR A 368 -9.69 -10.79 -25.81
N LYS A 369 -9.46 -9.48 -25.62
CA LYS A 369 -8.30 -8.98 -24.86
C LYS A 369 -8.34 -9.48 -23.40
N THR A 370 -9.50 -9.38 -22.76
CA THR A 370 -9.72 -9.89 -21.40
C THR A 370 -9.58 -11.41 -21.34
N VAL A 371 -10.10 -12.13 -22.34
CA VAL A 371 -9.94 -13.59 -22.43
C VAL A 371 -8.47 -14.00 -22.49
N HIS A 372 -7.68 -13.37 -23.37
CA HIS A 372 -6.25 -13.64 -23.48
C HIS A 372 -5.47 -13.28 -22.22
N GLN A 373 -5.83 -12.19 -21.55
CA GLN A 373 -5.19 -11.81 -20.29
C GLN A 373 -5.46 -12.84 -19.20
N THR A 374 -6.72 -13.24 -19.01
CA THR A 374 -7.13 -14.25 -18.02
C THR A 374 -6.40 -15.57 -18.22
N LEU A 375 -6.29 -16.03 -19.47
CA LEU A 375 -5.56 -17.26 -19.80
C LEU A 375 -4.07 -17.17 -19.48
N ARG A 376 -3.45 -15.99 -19.68
CA ARG A 376 -2.05 -15.76 -19.30
C ARG A 376 -1.89 -15.80 -17.77
N ASP A 377 -2.78 -15.14 -17.05
CA ASP A 377 -2.71 -15.06 -15.59
C ASP A 377 -2.87 -16.45 -14.96
N ILE A 378 -3.85 -17.26 -15.41
CA ILE A 378 -4.04 -18.65 -14.93
C ILE A 378 -2.76 -19.48 -15.15
N ARG A 379 -2.12 -19.34 -16.31
CA ARG A 379 -0.88 -20.07 -16.61
C ARG A 379 0.26 -19.66 -15.69
N ASN A 380 0.34 -18.37 -15.34
CA ASN A 380 1.42 -17.78 -14.56
C ASN A 380 1.25 -17.90 -13.03
N ALA A 381 0.06 -18.21 -12.53
CA ALA A 381 -0.20 -18.42 -11.10
C ALA A 381 0.69 -19.54 -10.53
N LYS A 382 1.47 -19.28 -9.48
CA LYS A 382 2.58 -20.18 -9.07
C LYS A 382 2.13 -21.29 -8.12
N SER A 383 1.13 -21.01 -7.30
CA SER A 383 0.61 -21.90 -6.27
C SER A 383 -0.48 -22.82 -6.80
N ILE A 384 -1.13 -22.48 -7.92
CA ILE A 384 -2.09 -23.36 -8.59
C ILE A 384 -1.35 -24.51 -9.30
N ASP A 385 -1.76 -25.75 -9.03
CA ASP A 385 -1.17 -26.92 -9.69
C ASP A 385 -1.61 -27.04 -11.18
N THR A 386 -0.80 -27.76 -11.96
CA THR A 386 -1.01 -27.92 -13.41
C THR A 386 -2.35 -28.57 -13.74
N ALA A 387 -2.82 -29.54 -12.95
CA ALA A 387 -4.09 -30.22 -13.23
C ALA A 387 -5.27 -29.27 -13.04
N THR A 388 -5.25 -28.47 -11.97
CA THR A 388 -6.24 -27.42 -11.74
C THR A 388 -6.25 -26.38 -12.85
N LYS A 389 -5.07 -25.88 -13.27
CA LYS A 389 -4.97 -24.93 -14.40
C LYS A 389 -5.60 -25.50 -15.68
N ASN A 390 -5.27 -26.75 -16.00
CA ASN A 390 -5.79 -27.42 -17.19
C ASN A 390 -7.31 -27.61 -17.11
N LYS A 391 -7.84 -27.96 -15.94
CA LYS A 391 -9.29 -28.08 -15.72
C LYS A 391 -9.99 -26.74 -15.96
N MET A 392 -9.51 -25.66 -15.36
CA MET A 392 -10.09 -24.32 -15.57
C MET A 392 -10.07 -23.91 -17.04
N ILE A 393 -8.96 -24.17 -17.76
CA ILE A 393 -8.86 -23.88 -19.20
C ILE A 393 -9.84 -24.73 -20.01
N ASN A 394 -10.09 -25.98 -19.62
CA ASN A 394 -11.08 -26.82 -20.28
C ASN A 394 -12.51 -26.37 -19.99
N ASP A 395 -12.83 -25.98 -18.76
CA ASP A 395 -14.14 -25.44 -18.38
C ASP A 395 -14.44 -24.16 -19.17
N LEU A 396 -13.44 -23.30 -19.36
CA LEU A 396 -13.52 -22.14 -20.25
C LEU A 396 -13.85 -22.52 -21.70
N LYS A 397 -13.17 -23.53 -22.26
CA LYS A 397 -13.44 -24.02 -23.63
C LYS A 397 -14.86 -24.57 -23.76
N GLN A 398 -15.35 -25.29 -22.75
CA GLN A 398 -16.70 -25.85 -22.75
C GLN A 398 -17.76 -24.75 -22.65
N GLY A 399 -17.56 -23.74 -21.80
CA GLY A 399 -18.51 -22.63 -21.62
C GLY A 399 -18.66 -21.71 -22.84
N VAL A 400 -17.67 -21.71 -23.74
CA VAL A 400 -17.69 -20.95 -25.01
C VAL A 400 -18.49 -21.67 -26.11
N GLY A 401 -18.53 -23.01 -26.10
CA GLY A 401 -19.19 -23.81 -27.14
C GLY A 401 -18.43 -23.86 -28.49
N PRO A 402 -18.91 -24.66 -29.48
CA PRO A 402 -18.29 -24.70 -30.81
C PRO A 402 -18.44 -23.34 -31.51
N SER A 403 -17.36 -22.87 -32.13
CA SER A 403 -17.33 -21.62 -32.91
C SER A 403 -18.37 -21.69 -34.03
N SER A 404 -19.41 -20.85 -33.96
CA SER A 404 -20.23 -20.54 -35.13
C SER A 404 -19.38 -19.66 -36.05
N LYS A 405 -18.85 -20.25 -37.12
CA LYS A 405 -18.30 -19.50 -38.25
C LYS A 405 -19.42 -18.84 -39.04
#